data_AF-A0A957BHI5-F1
#
_entry.id   AF-A0A957BHI5-F1
#
_cell.length_a   1.000
_cell.length_b   1.000
_cell.length_c   1.000
_cell.angle_alpha   90.00
_cell.angle_beta   90.00
_cell.angle_gamma   90.00
#
_symmetry.space_group_name_H-M   'P 1'
#
loop_
_entity.id
_entity.type
_entity.pdbx_description
1 polymer ?
#
loop_
_entity_poly.entity_id
_entity_poly.type
_entity_poly.pdbx_seq_one_letter_code
_entity_poly.pdbx_strand_id
1 'polypeptide(L)'
;KHRVVDVDGFYDGAGTYRVRFMPDTLGEWHYTTVSNRAELDGQTGAFTCVDPGPDNHGPVGVHDTFHFAYADGTPYLQIGTTCYAWAHQGADLEAQTLATLAHAPFNKLRMCVFPKDYAYNKNEPEHYVYQRQDDGSWDFTRFNPAFFHHFETLLDRLRTLNIEADLILFHPYDRWGFADMGAENDDRYLRYVVARLAAYRNVWWSMANEFDLMQAKNEADWD
;
A
#
# COMPACT_ATOMS: atom_id res chain seq x y z
N LYS A 1 14.63 -25.23 -11.11
CA LYS A 1 14.41 -24.18 -12.15
C LYS A 1 14.90 -22.86 -11.55
N HIS A 2 15.74 -22.10 -12.26
CA HIS A 2 16.10 -20.75 -11.81
C HIS A 2 14.88 -19.84 -12.01
N ARG A 3 14.39 -19.22 -10.94
CA ARG A 3 13.30 -18.26 -10.96
C ARG A 3 13.89 -16.85 -10.91
N VAL A 4 13.39 -15.96 -11.76
CA VAL A 4 13.68 -14.52 -11.72
C VAL A 4 12.37 -13.81 -11.42
N VAL A 5 12.42 -12.80 -10.57
CA VAL A 5 11.28 -11.92 -10.27
C VAL A 5 11.75 -10.49 -10.49
N ASP A 6 11.10 -9.80 -11.41
CA ASP A 6 11.33 -8.38 -11.65
C ASP A 6 10.43 -7.58 -10.71
N VAL A 7 11.02 -6.59 -10.03
CA VAL A 7 10.32 -5.68 -9.12
C VAL A 7 10.78 -4.26 -9.37
N ASP A 8 9.83 -3.32 -9.29
CA ASP A 8 10.13 -1.90 -9.46
C ASP A 8 10.79 -1.31 -8.22
N GLY A 9 11.76 -0.42 -8.46
CA GLY A 9 12.30 0.46 -7.42
C GLY A 9 11.52 1.76 -7.32
N PHE A 10 11.71 2.50 -6.23
CA PHE A 10 11.08 3.79 -6.00
C PHE A 10 12.04 4.77 -5.33
N TYR A 11 11.82 6.07 -5.57
CA TYR A 11 12.50 7.14 -4.85
C TYR A 11 11.87 7.33 -3.46
N ASP A 12 12.69 7.49 -2.43
CA ASP A 12 12.26 7.57 -1.03
C ASP A 12 12.65 8.87 -0.33
N GLY A 13 13.00 9.91 -1.11
CA GLY A 13 13.43 11.19 -0.57
C GLY A 13 14.93 11.26 -0.26
N ALA A 14 15.43 12.48 -0.08
CA ALA A 14 16.83 12.77 0.28
C ALA A 14 17.88 12.00 -0.56
N GLY A 15 17.65 11.83 -1.87
CA GLY A 15 18.56 11.11 -2.75
C GLY A 15 18.56 9.58 -2.58
N THR A 16 17.67 9.03 -1.74
CA THR A 16 17.57 7.60 -1.47
C THR A 16 16.60 6.93 -2.45
N TYR A 17 17.03 5.82 -3.03
CA TYR A 17 16.20 4.93 -3.84
C TYR A 17 16.14 3.56 -3.16
N ARG A 18 15.01 2.87 -3.27
CA ARG A 18 14.78 1.56 -2.65
C ARG A 18 14.16 0.59 -3.64
N VAL A 19 14.46 -0.69 -3.44
CA VAL A 19 13.76 -1.82 -4.04
C VAL A 19 13.27 -2.69 -2.90
N ARG A 20 12.02 -3.15 -2.96
CA ARG A 20 11.46 -4.08 -1.97
C ARG A 20 11.05 -5.36 -2.68
N PHE A 21 11.40 -6.49 -2.07
CA PHE A 21 11.08 -7.81 -2.59
C PHE A 21 10.68 -8.72 -1.43
N MET A 22 9.57 -9.45 -1.60
CA MET A 22 9.09 -10.45 -0.65
C MET A 22 9.36 -11.85 -1.24
N PRO A 23 10.46 -12.51 -0.84
CA PRO A 23 10.75 -13.86 -1.33
C PRO A 23 9.71 -14.86 -0.82
N ASP A 24 9.32 -15.79 -1.67
CA ASP A 24 8.32 -16.83 -1.39
C ASP A 24 8.91 -18.25 -1.47
N THR A 25 10.23 -18.36 -1.68
CA THR A 25 10.94 -19.62 -1.82
C THR A 25 12.21 -19.57 -0.99
N LEU A 26 12.39 -20.57 -0.12
CA LEU A 26 13.57 -20.71 0.73
C LEU A 26 14.86 -20.86 -0.09
N GLY A 27 15.96 -20.41 0.51
CA GLY A 27 17.29 -20.56 -0.06
C GLY A 27 17.92 -19.24 -0.49
N GLU A 28 19.01 -19.36 -1.23
CA GLU A 28 19.82 -18.22 -1.65
C GLU A 28 19.20 -17.52 -2.86
N TRP A 29 19.04 -16.21 -2.73
CA TRP A 29 18.61 -15.30 -3.78
C TRP A 29 19.77 -14.37 -4.13
N HIS A 30 19.89 -14.08 -5.41
CA HIS A 30 20.81 -13.07 -5.95
C HIS A 30 19.98 -11.98 -6.64
N TYR A 31 20.45 -10.75 -6.58
CA TYR A 31 19.84 -9.64 -7.31
C TYR A 31 20.87 -8.90 -8.15
N THR A 32 20.36 -8.27 -9.22
CA THR A 32 21.06 -7.29 -10.04
C THR A 32 20.09 -6.14 -10.27
N THR A 33 20.51 -4.90 -10.03
CA THR A 33 19.68 -3.72 -10.30
C THR A 33 19.79 -3.28 -11.76
N VAL A 34 18.71 -2.70 -12.29
CA VAL A 34 18.69 -2.04 -13.60
C VAL A 34 18.21 -0.60 -13.40
N SER A 35 18.97 0.38 -13.89
CA SER A 35 18.65 1.80 -13.73
C SER A 35 19.15 2.64 -14.91
N ASN A 36 18.46 3.74 -15.17
CA ASN A 36 18.95 4.80 -16.05
C ASN A 36 20.01 5.70 -15.38
N ARG A 37 20.28 5.50 -14.09
CA ARG A 37 21.33 6.19 -13.32
C ARG A 37 22.51 5.25 -13.15
N ALA A 38 23.68 5.63 -13.66
CA ALA A 38 24.87 4.80 -13.64
C ALA A 38 25.29 4.39 -12.21
N GLU A 39 25.05 5.26 -11.22
CA GLU A 39 25.32 5.01 -9.81
C GLU A 39 24.40 3.96 -9.16
N LEU A 40 23.26 3.64 -9.79
CA LEU A 40 22.29 2.65 -9.31
C LEU A 40 22.20 1.40 -10.20
N ASP A 41 22.78 1.44 -11.40
CA ASP A 41 22.70 0.36 -12.39
C ASP A 41 23.73 -0.74 -12.11
N GLY A 42 23.39 -1.99 -12.42
CA GLY A 42 24.29 -3.14 -12.33
C GLY A 42 24.79 -3.47 -10.93
N GLN A 43 24.16 -2.95 -9.87
CA GLN A 43 24.50 -3.30 -8.50
C GLN A 43 24.05 -4.73 -8.23
N THR A 44 24.92 -5.54 -7.62
CA THR A 44 24.61 -6.94 -7.34
C THR A 44 24.73 -7.26 -5.85
N GLY A 45 24.03 -8.30 -5.43
CA GLY A 45 24.15 -8.83 -4.08
C GLY A 45 23.38 -10.12 -3.91
N ALA A 46 23.40 -10.66 -2.70
CA ALA A 46 22.71 -11.89 -2.35
C ALA A 46 22.14 -11.82 -0.93
N PHE A 47 21.11 -12.62 -0.69
CA PHE A 47 20.52 -12.84 0.63
C PHE A 47 19.92 -14.24 0.70
N THR A 48 19.67 -14.74 1.91
CA THR A 48 19.04 -16.04 2.13
C THR A 48 17.62 -15.86 2.64
N CYS A 49 16.65 -16.40 1.92
CA CYS A 49 15.29 -16.58 2.42
C CYS A 49 15.27 -17.80 3.34
N VAL A 50 14.86 -17.60 4.58
CA VAL A 50 14.79 -18.63 5.62
C VAL A 50 13.34 -18.93 5.96
N ASP A 51 13.12 -20.00 6.73
CA ASP A 51 11.80 -20.36 7.22
C ASP A 51 11.11 -19.17 7.90
N PRO A 52 9.79 -19.00 7.70
CA PRO A 52 9.04 -17.97 8.39
C PRO A 52 9.02 -18.23 9.90
N GLY A 53 8.90 -17.15 10.68
CA GLY A 53 8.60 -17.26 12.11
C GLY A 53 7.20 -17.87 12.35
N PRO A 54 6.90 -18.32 13.58
CA PRO A 54 5.69 -19.09 13.90
C PRO A 54 4.37 -18.36 13.57
N ASP A 55 4.35 -17.02 13.66
CA ASP A 55 3.16 -16.19 13.39
C ASP A 55 3.20 -15.52 12.00
N ASN A 56 4.07 -15.98 11.10
CA ASN A 56 4.17 -15.47 9.74
C ASN A 56 3.65 -16.49 8.73
N HIS A 57 2.36 -16.40 8.42
CA HIS A 57 1.68 -17.30 7.48
C HIS A 57 1.88 -16.90 5.99
N GLY A 58 2.56 -15.78 5.72
CA GLY A 58 2.66 -15.20 4.38
C GLY A 58 1.39 -14.44 3.96
N PRO A 59 1.26 -14.03 2.68
CA PRO A 59 0.09 -13.31 2.19
C PRO A 59 -1.14 -14.19 2.07
N VAL A 60 -2.33 -13.60 2.16
CA VAL A 60 -3.60 -14.28 1.86
C VAL A 60 -3.85 -14.33 0.36
N GLY A 61 -4.27 -15.49 -0.14
CA GLY A 61 -4.68 -15.69 -1.53
C GLY A 61 -5.95 -16.52 -1.65
N VAL A 62 -6.50 -16.59 -2.86
CA VAL A 62 -7.60 -17.52 -3.18
C VAL A 62 -7.12 -18.95 -2.99
N HIS A 63 -7.90 -19.74 -2.27
CA HIS A 63 -7.70 -21.17 -2.07
C HIS A 63 -8.83 -21.93 -2.77
N ASP A 64 -8.45 -22.82 -3.70
CA ASP A 64 -9.34 -23.51 -4.63
C ASP A 64 -10.20 -22.52 -5.44
N THR A 65 -11.50 -22.42 -5.12
CA THR A 65 -12.48 -21.64 -5.89
C THR A 65 -13.19 -20.55 -5.06
N PHE A 66 -13.51 -20.85 -3.79
CA PHE A 66 -14.42 -20.01 -2.98
C PHE A 66 -13.88 -19.66 -1.59
N HIS A 67 -12.63 -20.04 -1.30
CA HIS A 67 -12.04 -19.85 0.01
C HIS A 67 -10.76 -19.03 -0.09
N PHE A 68 -10.25 -18.64 1.07
CA PHE A 68 -8.97 -17.98 1.20
C PHE A 68 -8.09 -18.77 2.17
N ALA A 69 -6.80 -18.78 1.90
CA ALA A 69 -5.79 -19.29 2.81
C ALA A 69 -4.58 -18.37 2.76
N TYR A 70 -3.83 -18.37 3.85
CA TYR A 70 -2.48 -17.82 3.84
C TYR A 70 -1.55 -18.70 2.98
N ALA A 71 -0.38 -18.17 2.62
CA ALA A 71 0.58 -18.87 1.75
C ALA A 71 1.11 -20.19 2.36
N ASP A 72 1.08 -20.35 3.68
CA ASP A 72 1.43 -21.60 4.37
C ASP A 72 0.29 -22.65 4.39
N GLY A 73 -0.88 -22.32 3.82
CA GLY A 73 -2.08 -23.17 3.79
C GLY A 73 -3.02 -22.98 4.98
N THR A 74 -2.70 -22.11 5.94
CA THR A 74 -3.58 -21.80 7.06
C THR A 74 -4.89 -21.17 6.55
N PRO A 75 -6.08 -21.70 6.92
CA PRO A 75 -7.35 -21.13 6.46
C PRO A 75 -7.53 -19.67 6.90
N TYR A 76 -8.01 -18.83 5.99
CA TYR A 76 -8.34 -17.44 6.28
C TYR A 76 -9.86 -17.21 6.12
N LEU A 77 -10.55 -17.01 7.25
CA LEU A 77 -11.94 -16.54 7.25
C LEU A 77 -11.94 -15.02 7.36
N GLN A 78 -12.42 -14.33 6.32
CA GLN A 78 -12.46 -12.88 6.31
C GLN A 78 -13.54 -12.34 7.25
N ILE A 79 -13.12 -11.70 8.34
CA ILE A 79 -13.97 -10.97 9.28
C ILE A 79 -13.52 -9.51 9.27
N GLY A 80 -14.12 -8.73 8.37
CA GLY A 80 -13.70 -7.36 8.10
C GLY A 80 -14.42 -6.29 8.91
N THR A 81 -13.77 -5.13 9.03
CA THR A 81 -14.39 -3.86 9.46
C THR A 81 -13.95 -2.71 8.57
N THR A 82 -14.45 -1.51 8.86
CA THR A 82 -14.28 -0.32 8.03
C THR A 82 -13.80 0.86 8.87
N CYS A 83 -12.64 1.41 8.53
CA CYS A 83 -12.18 2.69 9.06
C CYS A 83 -11.52 3.48 7.93
N TYR A 84 -12.30 3.96 6.96
CA TYR A 84 -11.80 4.50 5.69
C TYR A 84 -10.61 5.47 5.82
N ALA A 85 -10.70 6.48 6.68
CA ALA A 85 -9.71 7.56 6.74
C ALA A 85 -8.86 7.55 8.02
N TRP A 86 -8.77 6.41 8.71
CA TRP A 86 -8.16 6.34 10.04
C TRP A 86 -6.70 6.79 10.04
N ALA A 87 -5.96 6.48 8.96
CA ALA A 87 -4.57 6.89 8.71
C ALA A 87 -4.37 8.40 8.48
N HIS A 88 -5.44 9.18 8.60
CA HIS A 88 -5.45 10.63 8.42
C HIS A 88 -6.09 11.35 9.61
N GLN A 89 -6.35 10.66 10.74
CA GLN A 89 -7.00 11.24 11.91
C GLN A 89 -6.01 11.79 12.95
N GLY A 90 -4.71 11.63 12.71
CA GLY A 90 -3.64 12.04 13.62
C GLY A 90 -3.31 10.97 14.66
N ALA A 91 -2.13 11.09 15.25
CA ALA A 91 -1.51 10.03 16.05
C ALA A 91 -2.38 9.49 17.20
N ASP A 92 -3.13 10.34 17.89
CA ASP A 92 -3.96 9.94 19.03
C ASP A 92 -5.13 9.04 18.61
N LEU A 93 -5.84 9.42 17.54
CA LEU A 93 -6.96 8.63 17.02
C LEU A 93 -6.49 7.38 16.29
N GLU A 94 -5.33 7.43 15.62
CA GLU A 94 -4.70 6.24 15.06
C GLU A 94 -4.32 5.23 16.16
N ALA A 95 -3.73 5.69 17.26
CA ALA A 95 -3.40 4.86 18.41
C ALA A 95 -4.64 4.26 19.07
N GLN A 96 -5.70 5.06 19.26
CA GLN A 96 -6.99 4.57 19.76
C GLN A 96 -7.62 3.53 18.83
N THR A 97 -7.53 3.73 17.52
CA THR A 97 -8.03 2.79 16.50
C THR A 97 -7.31 1.45 16.62
N LEU A 98 -5.98 1.46 16.68
CA LEU A 98 -5.17 0.25 16.84
C LEU A 98 -5.46 -0.48 18.16
N ALA A 99 -5.60 0.27 19.27
CA ALA A 99 -5.97 -0.32 20.55
C ALA A 99 -7.36 -0.97 20.51
N THR A 100 -8.30 -0.37 19.79
CA THR A 100 -9.64 -0.95 19.60
C THR A 100 -9.57 -2.22 18.75
N LEU A 101 -8.83 -2.18 17.63
CA LEU A 101 -8.65 -3.33 16.74
C LEU A 101 -7.98 -4.52 17.43
N ALA A 102 -7.00 -4.28 18.30
CA ALA A 102 -6.31 -5.33 19.06
C ALA A 102 -7.23 -6.17 19.97
N HIS A 103 -8.40 -5.64 20.33
CA HIS A 103 -9.41 -6.34 21.13
C HIS A 103 -10.67 -6.71 20.33
N ALA A 104 -10.72 -6.35 19.05
CA ALA A 104 -11.84 -6.63 18.18
C ALA A 104 -11.62 -7.96 17.42
N PRO A 105 -12.69 -8.61 16.92
CA PRO A 105 -12.58 -9.88 16.22
C PRO A 105 -12.16 -9.72 14.73
N PHE A 106 -11.80 -8.52 14.30
CA PHE A 106 -11.57 -8.22 12.89
C PHE A 106 -10.15 -8.58 12.45
N ASN A 107 -10.03 -9.20 11.28
CA ASN A 107 -8.75 -9.56 10.64
C ASN A 107 -8.59 -8.95 9.25
N LYS A 108 -9.46 -8.01 8.88
CA LYS A 108 -9.33 -7.17 7.68
C LYS A 108 -9.88 -5.77 7.96
N LEU A 109 -9.20 -4.75 7.45
CA LEU A 109 -9.62 -3.36 7.56
C LEU A 109 -9.71 -2.70 6.19
N ARG A 110 -10.90 -2.22 5.82
CA ARG A 110 -11.05 -1.33 4.67
C ARG A 110 -10.59 0.09 5.00
N MET A 111 -9.60 0.57 4.25
CA MET A 111 -8.96 1.86 4.45
C MET A 111 -8.54 2.51 3.13
N CYS A 112 -8.61 3.83 3.06
CA CYS A 112 -8.19 4.64 1.92
C CYS A 112 -6.70 4.97 2.02
N VAL A 113 -6.02 4.98 0.87
CA VAL A 113 -4.69 5.60 0.78
C VAL A 113 -4.82 7.11 0.79
N PHE A 114 -5.73 7.67 0.00
CA PHE A 114 -6.00 9.11 -0.01
C PHE A 114 -6.88 9.54 1.19
N PRO A 115 -6.75 10.80 1.66
CA PRO A 115 -7.63 11.35 2.68
C PRO A 115 -9.08 11.43 2.20
N LYS A 116 -10.03 11.39 3.14
CA LYS A 116 -11.48 11.37 2.88
C LYS A 116 -12.13 12.68 3.29
N ASP A 117 -12.79 13.37 2.37
CA ASP A 117 -13.75 14.43 2.71
C ASP A 117 -15.18 13.89 2.67
N TYR A 118 -15.89 13.95 3.80
CA TYR A 118 -17.28 13.52 3.89
C TYR A 118 -18.01 14.13 5.09
N ALA A 119 -19.30 13.86 5.24
CA ALA A 119 -20.00 14.18 6.49
C ALA A 119 -19.26 13.57 7.69
N TYR A 120 -18.99 14.39 8.71
CA TYR A 120 -18.22 14.04 9.93
C TYR A 120 -16.73 13.72 9.73
N ASN A 121 -16.20 13.88 8.51
CA ASN A 121 -14.77 13.79 8.24
C ASN A 121 -14.32 15.03 7.46
N LYS A 122 -13.77 16.00 8.19
CA LYS A 122 -13.41 17.33 7.66
C LYS A 122 -12.03 17.80 8.08
N ASN A 123 -11.32 17.02 8.89
CA ASN A 123 -9.96 17.37 9.32
C ASN A 123 -9.01 17.40 8.13
N GLU A 124 -7.97 18.23 8.20
CA GLU A 124 -6.86 18.11 7.26
C GLU A 124 -5.96 16.95 7.68
N PRO A 125 -5.40 16.19 6.72
CA PRO A 125 -4.38 15.20 7.02
C PRO A 125 -3.06 15.90 7.38
N GLU A 126 -2.26 15.27 8.24
CA GLU A 126 -0.92 15.76 8.59
C GLU A 126 0.05 15.68 7.40
N HIS A 127 -0.14 14.67 6.55
CA HIS A 127 0.64 14.45 5.34
C HIS A 127 -0.27 14.19 4.15
N TYR A 128 0.06 14.78 3.00
CA TYR A 128 -0.55 14.47 1.71
C TYR A 128 0.40 13.62 0.86
N VAL A 129 -0.17 12.87 -0.09
CA VAL A 129 0.55 11.98 -1.00
C VAL A 129 1.55 12.74 -1.88
N TYR A 130 1.21 13.96 -2.29
CA TYR A 130 2.01 14.77 -3.21
C TYR A 130 2.59 16.00 -2.53
N GLN A 131 3.70 16.49 -3.10
CA GLN A 131 4.25 17.80 -2.76
C GLN A 131 3.42 18.91 -3.38
N ARG A 132 3.42 20.09 -2.75
CA ARG A 132 2.84 21.30 -3.34
C ARG A 132 3.88 22.08 -4.13
N GLN A 133 3.42 22.72 -5.20
CA GLN A 133 4.15 23.74 -5.94
C GLN A 133 4.10 25.09 -5.21
N ASP A 134 4.91 26.06 -5.66
CA ASP A 134 4.96 27.41 -5.09
C ASP A 134 3.62 28.16 -5.20
N ASP A 135 2.82 27.85 -6.22
CA ASP A 135 1.48 28.43 -6.41
C ASP A 135 0.39 27.74 -5.57
N GLY A 136 0.76 26.73 -4.78
CA GLY A 136 -0.12 25.96 -3.92
C GLY A 136 -0.81 24.79 -4.59
N SER A 137 -0.69 24.60 -5.90
CA SER A 137 -1.22 23.40 -6.59
C SER A 137 -0.40 22.14 -6.27
N TRP A 138 -0.94 20.96 -6.57
CA TRP A 138 -0.21 19.70 -6.39
C TRP A 138 0.76 19.45 -7.54
N ASP A 139 1.96 18.99 -7.21
CA ASP A 139 2.86 18.38 -8.18
C ASP A 139 2.61 16.87 -8.19
N PHE A 140 1.73 16.41 -9.09
CA PHE A 140 1.42 14.98 -9.25
C PHE A 140 2.61 14.15 -9.73
N THR A 141 3.72 14.78 -10.13
CA THR A 141 4.97 14.10 -10.48
C THR A 141 5.90 13.88 -9.28
N ARG A 142 5.60 14.50 -8.12
CA ARG A 142 6.43 14.45 -6.91
C ARG A 142 5.64 13.97 -5.69
N PHE A 143 5.85 12.70 -5.35
CA PHE A 143 5.36 12.13 -4.10
C PHE A 143 6.06 12.74 -2.88
N ASN A 144 5.35 12.75 -1.75
CA ASN A 144 5.86 13.14 -0.45
C ASN A 144 6.25 11.87 0.35
N PRO A 145 7.56 11.54 0.50
CA PRO A 145 7.99 10.34 1.20
C PRO A 145 7.51 10.25 2.65
N ALA A 146 7.34 11.39 3.35
CA ALA A 146 6.89 11.41 4.73
C ALA A 146 5.47 10.82 4.89
N PHE A 147 4.59 11.06 3.92
CA PHE A 147 3.27 10.41 3.87
C PHE A 147 3.42 8.89 3.86
N PHE A 148 4.26 8.37 2.97
CA PHE A 148 4.42 6.93 2.81
C PHE A 148 5.14 6.29 3.98
N HIS A 149 6.12 6.95 4.60
CA HIS A 149 6.77 6.45 5.83
C HIS A 149 5.78 6.31 6.97
N HIS A 150 4.88 7.30 7.16
CA HIS A 150 3.80 7.22 8.13
C HIS A 150 2.83 6.08 7.80
N PHE A 151 2.32 6.06 6.57
CA PHE A 151 1.35 5.06 6.12
C PHE A 151 1.89 3.63 6.25
N GLU A 152 3.15 3.39 5.84
CA GLU A 152 3.86 2.12 5.98
C GLU A 152 3.98 1.67 7.44
N THR A 153 4.21 2.61 8.37
CA THR A 153 4.22 2.31 9.81
C THR A 153 2.85 1.81 10.28
N LEU A 154 1.75 2.36 9.77
CA LEU A 154 0.41 1.90 10.10
C LEU A 154 0.11 0.52 9.51
N LEU A 155 0.58 0.22 8.29
CA LEU A 155 0.47 -1.12 7.70
C LEU A 155 1.24 -2.16 8.51
N ASP A 156 2.44 -1.81 8.98
CA ASP A 156 3.23 -2.66 9.87
C ASP A 156 2.50 -2.93 11.18
N ARG A 157 1.85 -1.93 11.76
CA ARG A 157 1.06 -2.10 12.99
C ARG A 157 -0.17 -2.99 12.78
N LEU A 158 -0.89 -2.84 11.66
CA LEU A 158 -1.97 -3.77 11.30
C LEU A 158 -1.44 -5.20 11.13
N ARG A 159 -0.28 -5.35 10.49
CA ARG A 159 0.37 -6.65 10.30
C ARG A 159 0.76 -7.31 11.62
N THR A 160 1.25 -6.56 12.60
CA THR A 160 1.52 -7.05 13.96
C THR A 160 0.26 -7.54 14.67
N LEU A 161 -0.90 -6.97 14.34
CA LEU A 161 -2.20 -7.41 14.86
C LEU A 161 -2.84 -8.55 14.05
N ASN A 162 -2.14 -9.09 13.03
CA ASN A 162 -2.69 -10.05 12.07
C ASN A 162 -3.96 -9.54 11.36
N ILE A 163 -3.94 -8.25 10.99
CA ILE A 163 -5.00 -7.59 10.23
C ILE A 163 -4.53 -7.30 8.81
N GLU A 164 -5.30 -7.79 7.84
CA GLU A 164 -5.14 -7.48 6.43
C GLU A 164 -5.58 -6.04 6.13
N ALA A 165 -4.71 -5.25 5.51
CA ALA A 165 -4.98 -3.90 5.05
C ALA A 165 -5.60 -3.95 3.65
N ASP A 166 -6.91 -3.68 3.56
CA ASP A 166 -7.63 -3.57 2.30
C ASP A 166 -7.55 -2.15 1.77
N LEU A 167 -6.54 -1.92 0.93
CA LEU A 167 -6.16 -0.59 0.47
C LEU A 167 -7.04 -0.17 -0.70
N ILE A 168 -7.91 0.80 -0.43
CA ILE A 168 -8.68 1.52 -1.44
C ILE A 168 -7.76 2.52 -2.12
N LEU A 169 -7.45 2.25 -3.39
CA LEU A 169 -6.52 3.03 -4.20
C LEU A 169 -7.14 4.34 -4.69
N PHE A 170 -8.43 4.31 -5.06
CA PHE A 170 -9.21 5.48 -5.49
C PHE A 170 -10.59 5.55 -4.83
N HIS A 171 -11.14 6.74 -4.63
CA HIS A 171 -12.49 6.94 -4.09
C HIS A 171 -13.03 8.35 -4.36
N PRO A 172 -14.36 8.56 -4.36
CA PRO A 172 -14.97 9.85 -4.70
C PRO A 172 -14.94 10.89 -3.57
N TYR A 173 -14.50 10.51 -2.37
CA TYR A 173 -14.58 11.33 -1.16
C TYR A 173 -13.47 12.37 -1.07
N ASP A 174 -13.49 13.37 -1.93
CA ASP A 174 -12.33 14.22 -2.15
C ASP A 174 -12.69 15.70 -2.26
N ARG A 175 -11.82 16.54 -1.68
CA ARG A 175 -11.81 17.99 -1.88
C ARG A 175 -10.44 18.52 -2.33
N TRP A 176 -9.45 17.64 -2.45
CA TRP A 176 -8.06 17.99 -2.73
C TRP A 176 -7.68 17.80 -4.21
N GLY A 177 -8.51 17.10 -5.00
CA GLY A 177 -8.28 16.85 -6.42
C GLY A 177 -7.62 15.49 -6.71
N PHE A 178 -7.49 14.61 -5.72
CA PHE A 178 -6.95 13.26 -5.92
C PHE A 178 -7.92 12.30 -6.59
N ALA A 179 -9.22 12.66 -6.65
CA ALA A 179 -10.20 11.91 -7.44
C ALA A 179 -10.12 12.21 -8.95
N ASP A 180 -9.40 13.27 -9.36
CA ASP A 180 -9.35 13.76 -10.74
C ASP A 180 -7.92 14.20 -11.10
N MET A 181 -6.99 13.23 -11.13
CA MET A 181 -5.57 13.49 -11.44
C MET A 181 -5.25 13.33 -12.93
N GLY A 182 -6.15 12.70 -13.69
CA GLY A 182 -5.93 12.25 -15.07
C GLY A 182 -5.10 10.96 -15.15
N ALA A 183 -5.32 10.19 -16.22
CA ALA A 183 -4.79 8.83 -16.38
C ALA A 183 -3.27 8.70 -16.22
N GLU A 184 -2.47 9.64 -16.74
CA GLU A 184 -1.01 9.58 -16.59
C GLU A 184 -0.57 9.67 -15.13
N ASN A 185 -1.24 10.51 -14.34
CA ASN A 185 -0.91 10.70 -12.92
C ASN A 185 -1.47 9.55 -12.08
N ASP A 186 -2.63 9.01 -12.44
CA ASP A 186 -3.18 7.79 -11.85
C ASP A 186 -2.23 6.60 -12.04
N ASP A 187 -1.73 6.39 -13.26
CA ASP A 187 -0.73 5.37 -13.58
C ASP A 187 0.56 5.55 -12.77
N ARG A 188 1.05 6.79 -12.69
CA ARG A 188 2.26 7.12 -11.95
C ARG A 188 2.08 6.83 -10.46
N TYR A 189 0.92 7.18 -9.90
CA TYR A 189 0.53 6.85 -8.55
C TYR A 189 0.51 5.35 -8.32
N LEU A 190 -0.20 4.58 -9.16
CA LEU A 190 -0.28 3.13 -9.03
C LEU A 190 1.09 2.46 -9.07
N ARG A 191 1.95 2.82 -10.03
CA ARG A 191 3.33 2.30 -10.11
C ARG A 191 4.10 2.58 -8.83
N TYR A 192 4.01 3.81 -8.31
CA TYR A 192 4.71 4.18 -7.09
C TYR A 192 4.17 3.47 -5.84
N VAL A 193 2.85 3.39 -5.67
CA VAL A 193 2.22 2.69 -4.54
C VAL A 193 2.52 1.20 -4.57
N VAL A 194 2.44 0.56 -5.74
CA VAL A 194 2.75 -0.87 -5.91
C VAL A 194 4.23 -1.14 -5.61
N ALA A 195 5.16 -0.36 -6.19
CA ALA A 195 6.59 -0.51 -5.92
C ALA A 195 6.93 -0.39 -4.43
N ARG A 196 6.19 0.45 -3.69
CA ARG A 196 6.39 0.63 -2.25
C ARG A 196 5.74 -0.46 -1.40
N LEU A 197 4.50 -0.83 -1.69
CA LEU A 197 3.65 -1.56 -0.75
C LEU A 197 3.44 -3.02 -1.14
N ALA A 198 3.75 -3.46 -2.37
CA ALA A 198 3.53 -4.84 -2.80
C ALA A 198 4.32 -5.90 -2.02
N ALA A 199 5.42 -5.50 -1.35
CA ALA A 199 6.18 -6.39 -0.47
C ALA A 199 5.57 -6.54 0.94
N TYR A 200 4.48 -5.83 1.26
CA TYR A 200 3.76 -5.99 2.53
C TYR A 200 2.77 -7.13 2.40
N ARG A 201 3.08 -8.26 3.04
CA ARG A 201 2.26 -9.49 2.94
C ARG A 201 0.78 -9.33 3.32
N ASN A 202 0.44 -8.34 4.14
CA ASN A 202 -0.93 -8.11 4.62
C ASN A 202 -1.69 -7.09 3.76
N VAL A 203 -1.20 -6.72 2.57
CA VAL A 203 -1.86 -5.76 1.68
C VAL A 203 -2.77 -6.45 0.68
N TRP A 204 -4.00 -5.94 0.58
CA TRP A 204 -4.95 -6.28 -0.48
C TRP A 204 -5.24 -5.02 -1.29
N TRP A 205 -5.42 -5.19 -2.59
CA TRP A 205 -5.71 -4.09 -3.51
C TRP A 205 -7.21 -4.00 -3.76
N SER A 206 -7.79 -2.87 -3.37
CA SER A 206 -9.15 -2.49 -3.75
C SER A 206 -9.04 -1.31 -4.71
N MET A 207 -9.29 -1.54 -6.01
CA MET A 207 -9.14 -0.52 -7.04
C MET A 207 -9.89 0.76 -6.69
N ALA A 208 -11.13 0.63 -6.22
CA ALA A 208 -11.85 1.77 -5.68
C ALA A 208 -12.91 1.37 -4.65
N ASN A 209 -13.40 2.40 -3.96
CA ASN A 209 -14.68 2.35 -3.26
C ASN A 209 -15.66 3.28 -3.99
N GLU A 210 -16.88 2.79 -4.27
CA GLU A 210 -17.89 3.52 -5.06
C GLU A 210 -17.34 4.06 -6.39
N PHE A 211 -16.74 3.16 -7.19
CA PHE A 211 -16.06 3.51 -8.44
C PHE A 211 -17.00 4.21 -9.45
N ASP A 212 -18.28 3.90 -9.42
CA ASP A 212 -19.35 4.48 -10.23
C ASP A 212 -19.66 5.94 -9.87
N LEU A 213 -19.21 6.41 -8.70
CA LEU A 213 -19.32 7.82 -8.30
C LEU A 213 -18.10 8.65 -8.72
N MET A 214 -17.06 8.05 -9.27
CA MET A 214 -15.86 8.73 -9.77
C MET A 214 -16.10 9.37 -11.15
N GLN A 215 -16.75 10.53 -11.19
CA GLN A 215 -17.18 11.19 -12.44
C GLN A 215 -16.04 11.52 -13.43
N ALA A 216 -14.80 11.65 -12.94
CA ALA A 216 -13.63 11.93 -13.76
C ALA A 216 -13.03 10.68 -14.45
N LYS A 217 -13.50 9.48 -14.07
CA LYS A 217 -13.00 8.19 -14.58
C LYS A 217 -14.06 7.50 -15.43
N ASN A 218 -13.60 6.71 -16.39
CA ASN A 218 -14.42 5.88 -17.28
C ASN A 218 -14.09 4.39 -17.10
N GLU A 219 -14.83 3.50 -17.76
CA GLU A 219 -14.64 2.05 -17.63
C GLU A 219 -13.21 1.60 -17.94
N ALA A 220 -12.56 2.20 -18.95
CA ALA A 220 -11.20 1.84 -19.35
C ALA A 220 -10.12 2.26 -18.33
N ASP A 221 -10.46 3.11 -17.35
CA ASP A 221 -9.53 3.47 -16.26
C ASP A 221 -9.48 2.37 -15.17
N TRP A 222 -10.33 1.33 -15.27
CA TRP A 222 -10.40 0.22 -14.30
C TRP A 222 -9.92 -1.13 -14.86
N ASP A 223 -9.70 -1.21 -16.17
CA ASP A 223 -9.23 -2.40 -16.90
C ASP A 223 -7.69 -2.46 -16.97
#